data_AF-A0A838FS82-F1
#
_entry.id   AF-A0A838FS82-F1
#
_cell.length_a   1.000
_cell.length_b   1.000
_cell.length_c   1.000
_cell.angle_alpha   90.00
_cell.angle_beta   90.00
_cell.angle_gamma   90.00
#
_symmetry.space_group_name_H-M   'P 1'
#
loop_
_entity.id
_entity.type
_entity.pdbx_description
1 polymer ?
#
loop_
_entity_poly.entity_id
_entity_poly.type
_entity_poly.pdbx_seq_one_letter_code
_entity_poly.pdbx_strand_id
1 'polypeptide(L)' 'MPSQADIAQLAERLWEEEGRPEGCATEHWAHAEKTLRQQAGLE' A
#
# COMPACT_ATOMS: atom_id res chain seq x y z
N MET A 1 -5.60 -3.38 -13.22
CA MET A 1 -5.48 -2.18 -12.35
C MET A 1 -5.84 -2.62 -10.94
N PRO A 2 -4.96 -2.42 -9.94
CA PRO A 2 -5.26 -2.83 -8.56
C PRO A 2 -6.46 -2.04 -8.01
N SER A 3 -7.30 -2.70 -7.21
CA SER A 3 -8.46 -2.05 -6.61
C SER A 3 -8.07 -1.30 -5.34
N GLN A 4 -8.84 -0.29 -4.93
CA GLN A 4 -8.59 0.40 -3.66
C GLN A 4 -8.54 -0.55 -2.46
N ALA A 5 -9.29 -1.65 -2.49
CA ALA A 5 -9.24 -2.68 -1.45
C ALA A 5 -7.88 -3.38 -1.38
N ASP A 6 -7.24 -3.67 -2.52
CA ASP A 6 -5.91 -4.30 -2.55
C ASP A 6 -4.86 -3.33 -1.97
N ILE A 7 -4.97 -2.05 -2.32
CA ILE A 7 -4.10 -0.98 -1.84
C ILE A 7 -4.25 -0.80 -0.34
N ALA A 8 -5.48 -0.76 0.17
CA ALA A 8 -5.78 -0.66 1.59
C ALA A 8 -5.18 -1.84 2.36
N GLN A 9 -5.41 -3.06 1.88
CA GLN A 9 -4.95 -4.27 2.56
C GLN A 9 -3.42 -4.35 2.62
N LEU A 10 -2.72 -3.91 1.57
CA LEU A 10 -1.25 -3.86 1.57
C LEU A 10 -0.73 -2.70 2.45
N ALA A 11 -1.36 -1.52 2.38
CA ALA A 11 -1.00 -0.36 3.19
C ALA A 11 -1.21 -0.62 4.69
N GLU A 12 -2.31 -1.26 5.07
CA GLU A 12 -2.59 -1.65 6.46
C GLU A 12 -1.57 -2.68 6.96
N ARG A 13 -1.23 -3.69 6.16
CA ARG A 13 -0.18 -4.66 6.53
C ARG A 13 1.17 -4.00 6.74
N LEU A 14 1.60 -3.13 5.81
CA LEU A 14 2.84 -2.36 5.95
C LEU A 14 2.80 -1.48 7.21
N TRP A 15 1.65 -0.83 7.48
CA TRP A 15 1.47 0.05 8.62
C TRP A 15 1.48 -0.70 9.97
N GLU A 16 0.94 -1.93 10.01
CA GLU A 16 1.00 -2.81 11.17
C GLU A 16 2.42 -3.37 11.38
N GLU A 17 3.14 -3.75 10.32
CA GLU A 17 4.51 -4.25 10.39
C GLU A 17 5.51 -3.14 10.83
N GLU A 18 5.29 -1.89 10.45
CA GLU A 18 6.09 -0.74 10.89
C GLU A 18 5.74 -0.24 12.31
N GLY A 19 4.71 -0.81 12.96
CA GLY A 19 4.33 -0.46 14.33
C GLY A 19 3.47 0.80 14.44
N ARG A 20 2.66 1.10 13.42
CA ARG A 20 1.74 2.24 13.34
C ARG A 20 2.41 3.60 13.54
N PRO A 21 3.34 4.01 12.67
CA PRO A 21 3.82 5.38 12.65
C PRO A 21 2.63 6.34 12.42
N GLU A 22 2.34 7.18 13.42
CA GLU A 22 1.31 8.22 13.33
C GLU A 22 1.79 9.32 12.37
N GLY A 23 1.10 9.48 11.23
CA GLY A 23 1.39 10.48 10.20
C GLY A 23 1.81 9.92 8.84
N CYS A 24 2.29 8.68 8.78
CA CYS A 24 2.77 8.07 7.53
C CYS A 24 1.70 7.29 6.75
N ALA A 25 0.44 7.31 7.20
CA ALA A 25 -0.63 6.52 6.59
C ALA A 25 -0.86 6.84 5.09
N THR A 26 -0.79 8.13 4.73
CA THR A 26 -0.92 8.57 3.33
C THR A 26 0.27 8.12 2.47
N GLU A 27 1.47 8.14 3.03
CA GLU A 27 2.69 7.66 2.36
C GLU A 27 2.66 6.15 2.17
N HIS A 28 2.15 5.41 3.16
CA HIS A 28 1.96 3.95 3.07
C HIS A 28 0.93 3.58 2.00
N TRP A 29 -0.18 4.31 1.91
CA TRP A 29 -1.18 4.14 0.86
C TRP A 29 -0.59 4.41 -0.53
N ALA A 30 0.14 5.51 -0.70
CA ALA A 30 0.79 5.84 -1.96
C ALA A 30 1.88 4.81 -2.35
N HIS A 31 2.62 4.30 -1.35
CA HIS A 31 3.61 3.25 -1.55
C HIS A 31 2.95 1.93 -1.98
N ALA A 32 1.87 1.54 -1.31
CA ALA A 32 1.11 0.33 -1.62
C ALA A 32 0.49 0.36 -3.02
N GLU A 33 -0.12 1.49 -3.39
CA GLU A 33 -0.65 1.71 -4.74
C GLU A 33 0.43 1.54 -5.79
N LYS A 34 1.58 2.19 -5.59
CA LYS A 34 2.70 2.15 -6.55
C LYS A 34 3.23 0.73 -6.70
N THR A 35 3.38 -0.01 -5.61
CA THR A 35 3.85 -1.40 -5.61
C THR A 35 2.87 -2.32 -6.35
N LEU A 36 1.58 -2.24 -6.03
CA LEU A 36 0.56 -3.05 -6.71
C LEU A 36 0.44 -2.70 -8.18
N ARG A 37 0.57 -1.42 -8.54
CA ARG A 37 0.54 -0.97 -9.93
C ARG A 37 1.75 -1.43 -10.73
N GLN A 38 2.93 -1.50 -10.12
CA GLN A 38 4.10 -2.08 -10.76
C GLN A 38 3.96 -3.60 -10.95
N GLN A 39 3.45 -4.31 -9.95
CA GLN A 39 3.23 -5.76 -10.07
C GLN A 39 2.15 -6.10 -11.09
N ALA A 40 1.07 -5.31 -11.16
CA ALA A 40 0.00 -5.48 -12.15
C ALA A 40 0.35 -4.97 -13.55
N GLY A 41 1.53 -4.37 -13.75
CA GLY A 41 2.02 -3.88 -15.04
C GLY A 41 3.24 -4.62 -15.57
N LEU A 42 3.75 -5.62 -14.83
CA LEU A 42 4.87 -6.49 -15.20
C LEU A 42 4.39 -7.78 -15.91
N GLU A 43 3.35 -7.67 -16.74
CA GLU A 43 2.87 -8.75 -17.61
C GLU A 43 3.48 -8.68 -19.02
#